data_AF-A0A7J8TXD5-F1
#
_entry.id   AF-A0A7J8TXD5-F1
#
_cell.length_a   1.000
_cell.length_b   1.000
_cell.length_c   1.000
_cell.angle_alpha   90.00
_cell.angle_beta   90.00
_cell.angle_gamma   90.00
#
_symmetry.space_group_name_H-M   'P 1'
#
loop_
_entity.id
_entity.type
_entity.pdbx_description
1 polymer ?
#
loop_
_entity_poly.entity_id
_entity_poly.type
_entity_poly.pdbx_seq_one_letter_code
_entity_poly.pdbx_strand_id
1 'polypeptide(L)'
;YEKAASILSKHDPPIFLAKVDADDEANKDLASQYDVKGYPTLQILRNGGKNVQEYKGPREADGIVEYLKKQSGPASVEIKLTEDASNLIDDKKIVIVGVFPKFSGEEFESYMALAEKLRSDYDFGHTLDAKHLPRGESSVVGPLVRLFKPFDELVVDFKDFKPEALEKFIEESSIPLVTLFNNDPSNHPFVAKFYNSPNAKAMLFADLSTEGFDSLQSKYREVAEQYKGKGISFLLGDVEASQAAFQYFGVEESQVPLIIIQSDDGKKYFKPNLKADDIAPWVKDFKEGKVAPYVKSEPIPEENNEPVKVVVADTLQDMVFKSGKNVLLEFYAPWCGHCKKLAPILDEVAVHYEKDADVLIAKLDATSNDILDENFDVRGYPTVYFRSANGNITPYEGDRTKEDIVDFIEKNRDKTVHQESLKDEL
;
A
#
# COMPACT_ATOMS: atom_id res chain seq x y z
N TYR A 1 22.88 -1.81 21.85
CA TYR A 1 23.42 -0.46 21.58
C TYR A 1 24.77 -0.23 22.26
N GLU A 2 24.90 -0.32 23.59
CA GLU A 2 26.16 -0.06 24.30
C GLU A 2 27.33 -0.99 23.88
N LYS A 3 27.07 -2.30 23.68
CA LYS A 3 28.07 -3.23 23.13
C LYS A 3 28.63 -2.77 21.78
N ALA A 4 27.76 -2.33 20.87
CA ALA A 4 28.17 -1.81 19.57
C ALA A 4 28.99 -0.52 19.72
N ALA A 5 28.56 0.40 20.60
CA ALA A 5 29.27 1.64 20.89
C ALA A 5 30.71 1.39 21.37
N SER A 6 30.91 0.42 22.29
CA SER A 6 32.24 0.06 22.80
C SER A 6 33.17 -0.54 21.73
N ILE A 7 32.61 -1.19 20.71
CA ILE A 7 33.39 -1.75 19.59
C ILE A 7 33.73 -0.65 18.59
N LEU A 8 32.74 0.17 18.24
CA LEU A 8 32.83 1.22 17.22
C LEU A 8 33.66 2.43 17.65
N SER A 9 33.73 2.72 18.95
CA SER A 9 34.62 3.76 19.48
C SER A 9 36.11 3.46 19.26
N LYS A 10 36.45 2.19 18.97
CA LYS A 10 37.82 1.75 18.66
C LYS A 10 38.09 1.64 17.15
N HIS A 11 37.09 1.92 16.31
CA HIS A 11 37.27 2.01 14.86
C HIS A 11 38.15 3.23 14.51
N ASP A 12 38.80 3.21 13.34
CA ASP A 12 39.57 4.35 12.82
C ASP A 12 39.00 4.78 11.45
N PRO A 13 38.39 5.98 11.34
CA PRO A 13 38.12 6.93 12.43
C PRO A 13 37.04 6.43 13.41
N PRO A 14 37.01 6.89 14.67
CA PRO A 14 36.01 6.45 15.65
C PRO A 14 34.58 6.75 15.20
N ILE A 15 33.69 5.78 15.39
CA ILE A 15 32.25 5.94 15.14
C ILE A 15 31.55 6.03 16.49
N PHE A 16 30.99 7.21 16.80
CA PHE A 16 30.31 7.46 18.06
C PHE A 16 28.82 7.14 17.96
N LEU A 17 28.31 6.46 19.00
CA LEU A 17 26.88 6.21 19.20
C LEU A 17 26.41 7.09 20.35
N ALA A 18 25.34 7.84 20.12
CA ALA A 18 24.72 8.72 21.10
C ALA A 18 23.23 8.39 21.24
N LYS A 19 22.66 8.67 22.41
CA LYS A 19 21.22 8.56 22.65
C LYS A 19 20.71 9.88 23.22
N VAL A 20 19.49 10.24 22.83
CA VAL A 20 18.76 11.40 23.34
C VAL A 20 17.47 10.86 23.95
N ASP A 21 17.13 11.34 25.14
CA ASP A 21 15.82 11.09 25.73
C ASP A 21 14.84 12.11 25.14
N ALA A 22 14.03 11.65 24.18
CA ALA A 22 13.10 12.50 23.44
C ALA A 22 11.84 12.86 24.25
N ASP A 23 11.57 12.16 25.36
CA ASP A 23 10.43 12.45 26.23
C ASP A 23 10.73 13.56 27.25
N ASP A 24 12.01 13.91 27.44
CA ASP A 24 12.42 15.07 28.25
C ASP A 24 12.01 16.38 27.55
N GLU A 25 11.33 17.27 28.29
CA GLU A 25 10.91 18.60 27.81
C GLU A 25 12.06 19.39 27.19
N ALA A 26 13.28 19.25 27.71
CA ALA A 26 14.46 19.96 27.20
C ALA A 26 14.88 19.51 25.79
N ASN A 27 14.43 18.33 25.34
CA ASN A 27 14.82 17.72 24.06
C ASN A 27 13.69 17.68 23.03
N LYS A 28 12.48 18.17 23.35
CA LYS A 28 11.34 18.13 22.43
C LYS A 28 11.58 18.86 21.11
N ASP A 29 12.25 20.00 21.17
CA ASP A 29 12.62 20.78 19.98
C ASP A 29 13.59 19.97 19.09
N LEU A 30 14.53 19.26 19.71
CA LEU A 30 15.49 18.41 19.01
C LEU A 30 14.80 17.19 18.38
N ALA A 31 13.91 16.51 19.11
CA ALA A 31 13.12 15.39 18.57
C ALA A 31 12.27 15.82 17.37
N SER A 32 11.65 17.01 17.46
CA SER A 32 10.87 17.62 16.37
C SER A 32 11.74 17.99 15.17
N GLN A 33 12.93 18.56 15.40
CA GLN A 33 13.89 18.91 14.34
C GLN A 33 14.30 17.69 13.51
N TYR A 34 14.42 16.52 14.14
CA TYR A 34 14.81 15.27 13.48
C TYR A 34 13.62 14.39 13.07
N ASP A 35 12.40 14.94 13.10
CA ASP A 35 11.15 14.28 12.69
C ASP A 35 10.92 12.92 13.37
N VAL A 36 11.18 12.83 14.68
CA VAL A 36 11.01 11.60 15.45
C VAL A 36 9.51 11.34 15.67
N LYS A 37 8.97 10.32 14.98
CA LYS A 37 7.54 9.94 15.04
C LYS A 37 7.23 8.71 15.89
N GLY A 38 8.25 8.04 16.40
CA GLY A 38 8.09 6.83 17.20
C GLY A 38 9.42 6.39 17.79
N TYR A 39 9.38 5.46 18.74
CA TYR A 39 10.57 5.02 19.44
C TYR A 39 10.81 3.50 19.27
N PRO A 40 12.06 3.07 19.07
CA PRO A 40 13.25 3.90 18.84
C PRO A 40 13.34 4.37 17.37
N THR A 41 13.75 5.63 17.16
CA THR A 41 14.26 6.13 15.87
C THR A 41 15.78 6.19 15.94
N LEU A 42 16.45 5.57 14.96
CA LEU A 42 17.91 5.56 14.86
C LEU A 42 18.32 6.32 13.59
N GLN A 43 19.24 7.27 13.73
CA GLN A 43 19.75 8.09 12.64
C GLN A 43 21.29 8.08 12.62
N ILE A 44 21.85 8.19 11.43
CA ILE A 44 23.28 8.35 11.16
C ILE A 44 23.51 9.79 10.75
N LEU A 45 24.36 10.48 11.51
CA LEU A 45 24.74 11.86 11.26
C LEU A 45 26.17 11.92 10.72
N ARG A 46 26.37 12.58 9.58
CA ARG A 46 27.69 12.83 8.98
C ARG A 46 27.93 14.31 8.76
N ASN A 47 29.20 14.68 8.58
CA ASN A 47 29.62 16.05 8.25
C ASN A 47 29.07 17.08 9.25
N GLY A 48 29.10 16.75 10.54
CA GLY A 48 28.57 17.60 11.61
C GLY A 48 27.05 17.71 11.64
N GLY A 49 26.33 16.68 11.15
CA GLY A 49 24.87 16.64 11.13
C GLY A 49 24.23 17.26 9.89
N LYS A 50 25.03 17.68 8.90
CA LYS A 50 24.52 18.18 7.60
C LYS A 50 23.84 17.09 6.78
N ASN A 51 24.33 15.86 6.91
CA ASN A 51 23.77 14.70 6.24
C ASN A 51 23.18 13.78 7.32
N VAL A 52 21.86 13.63 7.30
CA VAL A 52 21.10 12.77 8.22
C VAL A 52 20.52 11.63 7.41
N GLN A 53 20.74 10.40 7.86
CA GLN A 53 20.21 9.20 7.22
C GLN A 53 19.53 8.32 8.26
N GLU A 54 18.43 7.69 7.89
CA GLU A 54 17.80 6.69 8.76
C GLU A 54 18.67 5.43 8.84
N TYR A 55 18.80 4.86 10.05
CA TYR A 55 19.43 3.57 10.23
C TYR A 55 18.45 2.44 9.88
N LYS A 56 18.72 1.74 8.78
CA LYS A 56 17.91 0.62 8.28
C LYS A 56 18.50 -0.76 8.58
N GLY A 57 19.50 -0.81 9.46
CA GLY A 57 20.22 -2.04 9.78
C GLY A 57 19.57 -2.88 10.89
N PRO A 58 20.15 -4.06 11.17
CA PRO A 58 19.76 -4.96 12.26
C PRO A 58 19.95 -4.33 13.66
N ARG A 59 19.13 -4.72 14.65
CA ARG A 59 19.19 -4.10 16.00
C ARG A 59 20.16 -4.82 16.96
N GLU A 60 20.73 -5.93 16.51
CA GLU A 60 21.76 -6.70 17.21
C GLU A 60 23.09 -5.96 17.20
N ALA A 61 23.87 -6.07 18.28
CA ALA A 61 25.10 -5.32 18.43
C ALA A 61 26.10 -5.55 17.27
N ASP A 62 26.28 -6.80 16.85
CA ASP A 62 27.25 -7.16 15.82
C ASP A 62 26.76 -6.66 14.44
N GLY A 63 25.45 -6.73 14.19
CA GLY A 63 24.84 -6.16 12.99
C GLY A 63 24.93 -4.62 12.92
N ILE A 64 24.77 -3.91 14.05
CA ILE A 64 25.02 -2.47 14.12
C ILE A 64 26.48 -2.15 13.77
N VAL A 65 27.42 -2.93 14.30
CA VAL A 65 28.86 -2.74 14.04
C VAL A 65 29.16 -2.91 12.55
N GLU A 66 28.71 -4.00 11.95
CA GLU A 66 28.94 -4.29 10.53
C GLU A 66 28.31 -3.22 9.63
N TYR A 67 27.06 -2.85 9.90
CA TYR A 67 26.35 -1.83 9.14
C TYR A 67 27.08 -0.48 9.21
N LEU A 68 27.45 -0.02 10.41
CA LEU A 68 28.11 1.28 10.57
C LEU A 68 29.54 1.31 10.03
N LYS A 69 30.28 0.19 10.09
CA LYS A 69 31.59 0.07 9.42
C LYS A 69 31.45 0.20 7.91
N LYS A 70 30.50 -0.52 7.29
CA LYS A 70 30.20 -0.40 5.86
C LYS A 70 29.82 1.04 5.52
N GLN A 71 28.99 1.66 6.34
CA GLN A 71 28.61 3.05 6.19
C GLN A 71 29.77 4.02 6.42
N SER A 72 30.80 3.72 7.21
CA SER A 72 31.94 4.63 7.39
C SER A 72 32.89 4.70 6.19
N GLY A 73 32.84 3.71 5.30
CA GLY A 73 33.63 3.67 4.08
C GLY A 73 33.22 4.74 3.05
N PRO A 74 33.92 4.82 1.91
CA PRO A 74 33.55 5.75 0.84
C PRO A 74 32.13 5.45 0.33
N ALA A 75 31.43 6.49 -0.13
CA ALA A 75 30.08 6.34 -0.67
C ALA A 75 30.03 5.41 -1.89
N SER A 76 31.10 5.43 -2.68
CA SER A 76 31.31 4.60 -3.86
C SER A 76 32.73 4.04 -3.82
N VAL A 77 32.90 2.74 -4.08
CA VAL A 77 34.20 2.05 -4.02
C VAL A 77 34.87 2.08 -5.39
N GLU A 78 36.16 2.40 -5.45
CA GLU A 78 36.93 2.39 -6.69
C GLU A 78 37.19 0.95 -7.17
N ILE A 79 36.84 0.63 -8.41
CA ILE A 79 37.03 -0.66 -9.08
C ILE A 79 38.23 -0.53 -10.02
N LYS A 80 39.34 -1.20 -9.68
CA LYS A 80 40.60 -1.17 -10.44
C LYS A 80 40.83 -2.45 -11.23
N LEU A 81 40.23 -3.55 -10.77
CA LEU A 81 40.38 -4.89 -11.33
C LEU A 81 39.03 -5.60 -11.38
N THR A 82 38.95 -6.66 -12.17
CA THR A 82 37.73 -7.49 -12.28
C THR A 82 37.33 -8.12 -10.95
N GLU A 83 38.30 -8.45 -10.08
CA GLU A 83 38.03 -8.98 -8.74
C GLU A 83 37.28 -7.97 -7.85
N ASP A 84 37.63 -6.68 -7.93
CA ASP A 84 36.91 -5.62 -7.19
C ASP A 84 35.45 -5.57 -7.63
N ALA A 85 35.20 -5.69 -8.93
CA ALA A 85 33.85 -5.71 -9.49
C ALA A 85 33.07 -6.95 -9.02
N SER A 86 33.69 -8.14 -9.02
CA SER A 86 33.06 -9.37 -8.54
C SER A 86 32.74 -9.37 -7.05
N ASN A 87 33.54 -8.66 -6.24
CA ASN A 87 33.28 -8.51 -4.81
C ASN A 87 32.13 -7.52 -4.51
N LEU A 88 31.90 -6.55 -5.39
CA LEU A 88 30.87 -5.53 -5.22
C LEU A 88 29.53 -5.93 -5.88
N ILE A 89 29.61 -6.42 -7.12
CA ILE A 89 28.47 -6.72 -8.01
C ILE A 89 28.14 -8.21 -7.89
N ASP A 90 27.01 -8.52 -7.27
CA ASP A 90 26.43 -9.85 -7.24
C ASP A 90 25.10 -9.89 -8.03
N ASP A 91 24.59 -11.10 -8.24
CA ASP A 91 23.37 -11.37 -9.00
C ASP A 91 22.10 -11.33 -8.15
N LYS A 92 22.17 -10.79 -6.91
CA LYS A 92 21.05 -10.78 -5.95
C LYS A 92 20.58 -9.39 -5.60
N LYS A 93 21.42 -8.37 -5.75
CA LYS A 93 21.10 -6.99 -5.37
C LYS A 93 21.31 -6.01 -6.51
N ILE A 94 20.87 -4.77 -6.28
CA ILE A 94 21.10 -3.66 -7.20
C ILE A 94 22.42 -3.00 -6.84
N VAL A 95 23.27 -2.77 -7.85
CA VAL A 95 24.56 -2.08 -7.70
C VAL A 95 24.69 -1.01 -8.78
N ILE A 96 25.14 0.19 -8.39
CA ILE A 96 25.25 1.33 -9.30
C ILE A 96 26.71 1.70 -9.50
N VAL A 97 27.19 1.54 -10.73
CA VAL A 97 28.59 1.79 -11.08
C VAL A 97 28.74 2.96 -12.02
N GLY A 98 29.54 3.96 -11.63
CA GLY A 98 29.93 5.05 -12.52
C GLY A 98 31.18 4.70 -13.34
N VAL A 99 31.13 4.89 -14.66
CA VAL A 99 32.29 4.74 -15.55
C VAL A 99 32.70 6.13 -16.02
N PHE A 100 33.93 6.56 -15.69
CA PHE A 100 34.38 7.92 -15.94
C PHE A 100 35.74 7.96 -16.62
N PRO A 101 36.01 8.95 -17.49
CA PRO A 101 37.35 9.14 -18.06
C PRO A 101 38.37 9.61 -17.02
N LYS A 102 37.91 10.21 -15.92
CA LYS A 102 38.72 10.71 -14.79
C LYS A 102 37.83 10.88 -13.56
N PHE A 103 38.40 10.82 -12.36
CA PHE A 103 37.69 11.07 -11.09
C PHE A 103 37.68 12.56 -10.72
N SER A 104 37.16 13.38 -11.63
CA SER A 104 36.95 14.82 -11.43
C SER A 104 36.02 15.36 -12.51
N GLY A 105 35.37 16.49 -12.23
CA GLY A 105 34.43 17.13 -13.14
C GLY A 105 32.99 16.96 -12.70
N GLU A 106 32.09 17.73 -13.31
CA GLU A 106 30.70 17.88 -12.87
C GLU A 106 29.96 16.54 -12.82
N GLU A 107 30.18 15.66 -13.80
CA GLU A 107 29.55 14.34 -13.86
C GLU A 107 29.98 13.43 -12.72
N PHE A 108 31.29 13.43 -12.40
CA PHE A 108 31.82 12.63 -11.30
C PHE A 108 31.35 13.15 -9.94
N GLU A 109 31.40 14.47 -9.73
CA GLU A 109 30.92 15.08 -8.48
C GLU A 109 29.42 14.86 -8.27
N SER A 110 28.60 14.97 -9.33
CA SER A 110 27.17 14.69 -9.28
C SER A 110 26.88 13.22 -8.91
N TYR A 111 27.60 12.27 -9.52
CA TYR A 111 27.50 10.86 -9.18
C TYR A 111 27.93 10.57 -7.74
N MET A 112 29.00 11.19 -7.25
CA MET A 112 29.47 11.00 -5.87
C MET A 112 28.47 11.57 -4.85
N ALA A 113 27.84 12.70 -5.17
CA ALA A 113 26.76 13.27 -4.35
C ALA A 113 25.54 12.33 -4.29
N LEU A 114 25.14 11.74 -5.43
CA LEU A 114 24.09 10.72 -5.48
C LEU A 114 24.44 9.49 -4.64
N ALA A 115 25.67 8.98 -4.78
CA ALA A 115 26.15 7.84 -4.00
C ALA A 115 26.09 8.13 -2.50
N GLU A 116 26.51 9.32 -2.06
CA GLU A 116 26.44 9.69 -0.64
C GLU A 116 25.00 9.80 -0.14
N LYS A 117 24.07 10.27 -0.99
CA LYS A 117 22.64 10.34 -0.68
C LYS A 117 22.00 8.95 -0.53
N LEU A 118 22.35 8.02 -1.42
CA LEU A 118 21.65 6.74 -1.58
C LEU A 118 22.40 5.51 -1.04
N ARG A 119 23.59 5.68 -0.45
CA ARG A 119 24.45 4.61 0.11
C ARG A 119 23.81 3.72 1.18
N SER A 120 22.68 4.13 1.74
CA SER A 120 21.92 3.30 2.70
C SER A 120 20.98 2.32 2.01
N ASP A 121 20.63 2.59 0.75
CA ASP A 121 19.67 1.82 -0.04
C ASP A 121 20.36 0.98 -1.13
N TYR A 122 21.54 1.40 -1.60
CA TYR A 122 22.26 0.73 -2.68
C TYR A 122 23.78 0.71 -2.46
N ASP A 123 24.42 -0.25 -3.13
CA ASP A 123 25.88 -0.31 -3.23
C ASP A 123 26.35 0.46 -4.48
N PHE A 124 27.41 1.26 -4.30
CA PHE A 124 27.98 2.09 -5.36
C PHE A 124 29.45 1.75 -5.62
N GLY A 125 29.85 1.78 -6.88
CA GLY A 125 31.24 1.64 -7.29
C GLY A 125 31.59 2.58 -8.45
N HIS A 126 32.87 2.84 -8.69
CA HIS A 126 33.28 3.65 -9.84
C HIS A 126 34.57 3.15 -10.44
N THR A 127 34.74 3.33 -11.76
CA THR A 127 35.93 2.89 -12.47
C THR A 127 36.33 3.86 -13.58
N LEU A 128 37.62 3.81 -13.94
CA LEU A 128 38.13 4.46 -15.15
C LEU A 128 37.90 3.62 -16.42
N ASP A 129 37.63 2.32 -16.26
CA ASP A 129 37.61 1.39 -17.38
C ASP A 129 36.51 0.33 -17.20
N ALA A 130 35.52 0.35 -18.10
CA ALA A 130 34.40 -0.56 -18.05
C ALA A 130 34.80 -2.03 -18.23
N LYS A 131 36.00 -2.35 -18.74
CA LYS A 131 36.47 -3.73 -18.93
C LYS A 131 36.50 -4.56 -17.63
N HIS A 132 36.55 -3.88 -16.48
CA HIS A 132 36.55 -4.53 -15.18
C HIS A 132 35.15 -5.02 -14.77
N LEU A 133 34.10 -4.46 -15.38
CA LEU A 133 32.72 -4.74 -15.00
C LEU A 133 32.20 -6.00 -15.70
N PRO A 134 31.33 -6.80 -15.04
CA PRO A 134 30.59 -7.85 -15.73
C PRO A 134 29.76 -7.20 -16.84
N ARG A 135 29.76 -7.80 -18.04
CA ARG A 135 29.06 -7.26 -19.22
C ARG A 135 29.52 -5.84 -19.60
N GLY A 136 30.68 -5.43 -19.11
CA GLY A 136 31.41 -4.22 -19.50
C GLY A 136 32.27 -4.50 -20.71
N GLU A 137 31.64 -4.84 -21.84
CA GLU A 137 32.33 -4.99 -23.11
C GLU A 137 33.17 -3.74 -23.41
N SER A 138 34.26 -3.90 -24.17
CA SER A 138 35.21 -2.84 -24.54
C SER A 138 34.58 -1.64 -25.27
N SER A 139 33.28 -1.72 -25.62
CA SER A 139 32.47 -0.70 -26.28
C SER A 139 31.86 0.33 -25.31
N VAL A 140 31.91 0.08 -24.00
CA VAL A 140 31.31 0.93 -22.97
C VAL A 140 32.26 2.07 -22.62
N VAL A 141 31.96 3.27 -23.14
CA VAL A 141 32.78 4.48 -22.94
C VAL A 141 32.00 5.50 -22.10
N GLY A 142 32.60 5.91 -20.98
CA GLY A 142 32.06 6.94 -20.08
C GLY A 142 32.17 8.38 -20.64
N PRO A 143 31.62 9.38 -19.93
CA PRO A 143 30.95 9.26 -18.63
C PRO A 143 29.57 8.60 -18.77
N LEU A 144 29.29 7.61 -17.93
CA LEU A 144 27.96 7.01 -17.78
C LEU A 144 27.78 6.41 -16.38
N VAL A 145 26.53 6.21 -15.99
CA VAL A 145 26.14 5.42 -14.82
C VAL A 145 25.51 4.14 -15.31
N ARG A 146 25.99 3.01 -14.81
CA ARG A 146 25.51 1.66 -15.11
C ARG A 146 24.87 1.06 -13.88
N LEU A 147 23.60 0.68 -13.97
CA LEU A 147 22.87 -0.03 -12.93
C LEU A 147 22.85 -1.53 -13.25
N PHE A 148 23.30 -2.34 -12.28
CA PHE A 148 23.18 -3.80 -12.28
C PHE A 148 21.97 -4.19 -11.44
N LYS A 149 21.17 -5.15 -11.92
CA LYS A 149 19.95 -5.61 -11.25
C LYS A 149 19.72 -7.11 -11.49
N PRO A 150 19.04 -7.82 -10.57
CA PRO A 150 18.83 -9.26 -10.67
C PRO A 150 17.63 -9.66 -11.55
N PHE A 151 16.98 -8.71 -12.24
CA PHE A 151 15.76 -8.92 -13.02
C PHE A 151 15.81 -8.20 -14.39
N ASP A 152 14.89 -8.58 -15.27
CA ASP A 152 14.69 -8.01 -16.60
C ASP A 152 15.99 -7.93 -17.44
N GLU A 153 16.39 -6.75 -17.91
CA GLU A 153 17.56 -6.53 -18.77
C GLU A 153 18.91 -6.63 -18.05
N LEU A 154 18.90 -6.82 -16.72
CA LEU A 154 20.04 -7.04 -15.81
C LEU A 154 21.08 -5.91 -15.74
N VAL A 155 21.21 -5.09 -16.79
CA VAL A 155 22.08 -3.92 -16.88
C VAL A 155 21.34 -2.79 -17.58
N VAL A 156 21.40 -1.58 -17.02
CA VAL A 156 20.86 -0.36 -17.64
C VAL A 156 21.89 0.75 -17.59
N ASP A 157 22.17 1.37 -18.74
CA ASP A 157 23.09 2.51 -18.84
C ASP A 157 22.33 3.83 -18.90
N PHE A 158 22.88 4.86 -18.27
CA PHE A 158 22.33 6.20 -18.22
C PHE A 158 23.43 7.26 -18.35
N LYS A 159 23.13 8.36 -19.03
CA LYS A 159 24.12 9.39 -19.42
C LYS A 159 23.76 10.82 -19.05
N ASP A 160 22.60 11.05 -18.42
CA ASP A 160 22.25 12.38 -17.90
C ASP A 160 22.71 12.49 -16.44
N PHE A 161 23.65 13.39 -16.15
CA PHE A 161 24.24 13.56 -14.83
C PHE A 161 23.59 14.66 -13.99
N LYS A 162 22.44 15.20 -14.42
CA LYS A 162 21.65 16.09 -13.57
C LYS A 162 21.17 15.32 -12.32
N PRO A 163 21.27 15.90 -11.11
CA PRO A 163 20.90 15.20 -9.88
C PRO A 163 19.50 14.57 -9.93
N GLU A 164 18.49 15.31 -10.38
CA GLU A 164 17.10 14.85 -10.45
C GLU A 164 16.92 13.73 -11.49
N ALA A 165 17.67 13.80 -12.60
CA ALA A 165 17.63 12.80 -13.66
C ALA A 165 18.27 11.48 -13.20
N LEU A 166 19.39 11.57 -12.47
CA LEU A 166 20.05 10.42 -11.87
C LEU A 166 19.16 9.74 -10.83
N GLU A 167 18.58 10.50 -9.90
CA GLU A 167 17.69 9.97 -8.87
C GLU A 167 16.49 9.25 -9.49
N LYS A 168 15.83 9.90 -10.45
CA LYS A 168 14.71 9.32 -11.19
C LYS A 168 15.12 8.05 -11.94
N PHE A 169 16.29 8.04 -12.58
CA PHE A 169 16.81 6.86 -13.25
C PHE A 169 16.98 5.68 -12.29
N ILE A 170 17.56 5.90 -11.09
CA ILE A 170 17.70 4.86 -10.08
C ILE A 170 16.35 4.38 -9.59
N GLU A 171 15.42 5.30 -9.29
CA GLU A 171 14.08 4.96 -8.81
C GLU A 171 13.32 4.08 -9.82
N GLU A 172 13.27 4.50 -11.09
CA GLU A 172 12.55 3.78 -12.15
C GLU A 172 13.21 2.45 -12.52
N SER A 173 14.55 2.39 -12.53
CA SER A 173 15.29 1.19 -12.94
C SER A 173 15.44 0.15 -11.84
N SER A 174 15.16 0.53 -10.58
CA SER A 174 15.26 -0.33 -9.39
C SER A 174 13.99 -1.11 -9.08
N ILE A 175 12.94 -0.95 -9.88
CA ILE A 175 11.67 -1.67 -9.75
C ILE A 175 11.57 -2.66 -10.91
N PRO A 176 11.31 -3.95 -10.65
CA PRO A 176 11.05 -4.91 -11.72
C PRO A 176 9.87 -4.48 -12.59
N LEU A 177 9.92 -4.81 -13.88
CA LEU A 177 8.79 -4.58 -14.78
C LEU A 177 7.49 -5.20 -14.24
N VAL A 178 7.60 -6.42 -13.72
CA VAL A 178 6.57 -7.10 -12.92
C VAL A 178 7.22 -7.53 -11.62
N THR A 179 6.80 -6.92 -10.51
CA THR A 179 7.32 -7.25 -9.17
C THR A 179 6.70 -8.54 -8.69
N LEU A 180 7.51 -9.52 -8.27
CA LEU A 180 7.01 -10.79 -7.73
C LEU A 180 6.73 -10.64 -6.23
N PHE A 181 5.57 -11.10 -5.78
CA PHE A 181 5.21 -11.16 -4.36
C PHE A 181 4.92 -12.60 -3.98
N ASN A 182 5.85 -13.23 -3.28
CA ASN A 182 5.79 -14.62 -2.84
C ASN A 182 6.54 -14.77 -1.51
N ASN A 183 6.69 -16.01 -1.04
CA ASN A 183 7.38 -16.32 0.21
C ASN A 183 8.92 -16.24 0.14
N ASP A 184 9.51 -15.85 -1.00
CA ASP A 184 10.95 -15.66 -1.13
C ASP A 184 11.36 -14.26 -0.61
N PRO A 185 12.15 -14.19 0.49
CA PRO A 185 12.54 -12.91 1.09
C PRO A 185 13.37 -12.01 0.16
N SER A 186 13.99 -12.57 -0.89
CA SER A 186 14.75 -11.78 -1.87
C SER A 186 13.86 -10.84 -2.69
N ASN A 187 12.56 -11.12 -2.76
CA ASN A 187 11.59 -10.27 -3.46
C ASN A 187 11.04 -9.12 -2.60
N HIS A 188 11.07 -9.24 -1.28
CA HIS A 188 10.49 -8.25 -0.36
C HIS A 188 10.98 -6.81 -0.58
N PRO A 189 12.28 -6.54 -0.83
CA PRO A 189 12.75 -5.19 -1.12
C PRO A 189 12.07 -4.56 -2.33
N PHE A 190 11.74 -5.35 -3.36
CA PHE A 190 11.09 -4.86 -4.58
C PHE A 190 9.59 -4.63 -4.36
N VAL A 191 8.94 -5.47 -3.56
CA VAL A 191 7.54 -5.28 -3.13
C VAL A 191 7.37 -3.96 -2.38
N ALA A 192 8.28 -3.64 -1.46
CA ALA A 192 8.26 -2.35 -0.75
C ALA A 192 8.40 -1.17 -1.72
N LYS A 193 9.31 -1.25 -2.69
CA LYS A 193 9.47 -0.20 -3.72
C LYS A 193 8.23 -0.07 -4.61
N PHE A 194 7.61 -1.19 -4.98
CA PHE A 194 6.36 -1.20 -5.75
C PHE A 194 5.25 -0.41 -5.02
N TYR A 195 5.05 -0.65 -3.73
CA TYR A 195 4.02 0.05 -2.94
C TYR A 195 4.35 1.52 -2.71
N ASN A 196 5.62 1.87 -2.50
CA ASN A 196 6.06 3.25 -2.28
C ASN A 196 6.10 4.10 -3.56
N SER A 197 6.03 3.50 -4.75
CA SER A 197 6.02 4.28 -5.98
C SER A 197 4.74 5.14 -6.10
N PRO A 198 4.74 6.26 -6.84
CA PRO A 198 3.55 7.10 -6.98
C PRO A 198 2.54 6.55 -8.00
N ASN A 199 2.86 5.47 -8.70
CA ASN A 199 2.04 4.93 -9.78
C ASN A 199 0.83 4.16 -9.26
N ALA A 200 -0.22 4.05 -10.08
CA ALA A 200 -1.30 3.08 -9.86
C ALA A 200 -0.73 1.65 -9.73
N LYS A 201 -1.31 0.82 -8.86
CA LYS A 201 -0.86 -0.54 -8.54
C LYS A 201 -1.73 -1.56 -9.24
N ALA A 202 -1.28 -2.12 -10.36
CA ALA A 202 -1.88 -3.34 -10.90
C ALA A 202 -1.29 -4.55 -10.18
N MET A 203 -2.13 -5.34 -9.53
CA MET A 203 -1.75 -6.53 -8.76
C MET A 203 -2.52 -7.72 -9.30
N LEU A 204 -1.85 -8.62 -9.99
CA LEU A 204 -2.38 -9.90 -10.44
C LEU A 204 -2.07 -10.94 -9.37
N PHE A 205 -3.08 -11.65 -8.88
CA PHE A 205 -2.91 -12.76 -7.96
C PHE A 205 -3.30 -14.07 -8.66
N ALA A 206 -2.41 -15.07 -8.58
CA ALA A 206 -2.56 -16.36 -9.22
C ALA A 206 -1.83 -17.44 -8.41
N ASP A 207 -2.28 -18.69 -8.52
CA ASP A 207 -1.49 -19.83 -8.06
C ASP A 207 -0.37 -20.07 -9.08
N LEU A 208 0.86 -19.72 -8.68
CA LEU A 208 2.02 -19.80 -9.57
C LEU A 208 2.46 -21.26 -9.83
N SER A 209 1.90 -22.23 -9.11
CA SER A 209 2.19 -23.65 -9.26
C SER A 209 1.27 -24.38 -10.25
N THR A 210 0.17 -23.74 -10.68
CA THR A 210 -0.83 -24.36 -11.55
C THR A 210 -0.36 -24.45 -13.02
N GLU A 211 -0.61 -25.60 -13.67
CA GLU A 211 -0.35 -25.79 -15.10
C GLU A 211 -1.12 -24.77 -15.97
N GLY A 212 -0.43 -24.12 -16.91
CA GLY A 212 -1.02 -23.14 -17.83
C GLY A 212 -0.89 -21.66 -17.40
N PHE A 213 -0.35 -21.41 -16.21
CA PHE A 213 -0.04 -20.05 -15.71
C PHE A 213 0.90 -19.26 -16.65
N ASP A 214 1.79 -19.93 -17.39
CA ASP A 214 2.73 -19.32 -18.34
C ASP A 214 2.06 -18.35 -19.32
N SER A 215 0.85 -18.69 -19.80
CA SER A 215 0.09 -17.87 -20.74
C SER A 215 -0.38 -16.56 -20.10
N LEU A 216 -0.88 -16.65 -18.86
CA LEU A 216 -1.33 -15.52 -18.05
C LEU A 216 -0.14 -14.62 -17.69
N GLN A 217 0.96 -15.20 -17.22
CA GLN A 217 2.20 -14.49 -16.89
C GLN A 217 2.78 -13.76 -18.10
N SER A 218 2.89 -14.45 -19.24
CA SER A 218 3.43 -13.88 -20.48
C SER A 218 2.61 -12.69 -20.93
N LYS A 219 1.27 -12.82 -20.92
CA LYS A 219 0.38 -11.73 -21.32
C LYS A 219 0.41 -10.56 -20.34
N TYR A 220 0.48 -10.83 -19.04
CA TYR A 220 0.62 -9.80 -18.02
C TYR A 220 1.92 -9.01 -18.18
N ARG A 221 3.04 -9.70 -18.44
CA ARG A 221 4.33 -9.08 -18.72
C ARG A 221 4.31 -8.25 -20.01
N GLU A 222 3.71 -8.74 -21.09
CA GLU A 222 3.54 -7.97 -22.34
C GLU A 222 2.78 -6.65 -22.10
N VAL A 223 1.71 -6.70 -21.31
CA VAL A 223 0.95 -5.49 -20.92
C VAL A 223 1.82 -4.57 -20.07
N ALA A 224 2.59 -5.11 -19.11
CA ALA A 224 3.51 -4.32 -18.31
C ALA A 224 4.53 -3.57 -19.19
N GLU A 225 5.09 -4.20 -20.23
CA GLU A 225 5.99 -3.55 -21.20
C GLU A 225 5.31 -2.39 -21.93
N GLN A 226 4.07 -2.59 -22.39
CA GLN A 226 3.30 -1.57 -23.10
C GLN A 226 3.00 -0.34 -22.23
N TYR A 227 2.92 -0.52 -20.91
CA TYR A 227 2.60 0.54 -19.94
C TYR A 227 3.79 1.02 -19.12
N LYS A 228 5.01 0.56 -19.42
CA LYS A 228 6.25 1.05 -18.78
C LYS A 228 6.33 2.58 -18.87
N GLY A 229 6.48 3.24 -17.72
CA GLY A 229 6.55 4.70 -17.61
C GLY A 229 5.22 5.44 -17.83
N LYS A 230 4.07 4.74 -17.93
CA LYS A 230 2.75 5.36 -18.15
C LYS A 230 1.92 5.49 -16.87
N GLY A 231 2.56 5.62 -15.71
CA GLY A 231 1.90 5.87 -14.42
C GLY A 231 1.15 4.66 -13.84
N ILE A 232 1.55 3.44 -14.20
CA ILE A 232 1.02 2.19 -13.62
C ILE A 232 2.19 1.21 -13.44
N SER A 233 2.24 0.56 -12.28
CA SER A 233 3.22 -0.45 -11.90
C SER A 233 2.53 -1.80 -11.75
N PHE A 234 3.25 -2.89 -12.02
CA PHE A 234 2.69 -4.24 -12.07
C PHE A 234 3.33 -5.14 -11.01
N LEU A 235 2.50 -5.91 -10.31
CA LEU A 235 2.87 -6.89 -9.31
C LEU A 235 2.15 -8.22 -9.62
N LEU A 236 2.89 -9.31 -9.50
CA LEU A 236 2.37 -10.67 -9.58
C LEU A 236 2.50 -11.32 -8.20
N GLY A 237 1.39 -11.60 -7.55
CA GLY A 237 1.31 -12.19 -6.23
C GLY A 237 0.94 -13.67 -6.28
N ASP A 238 1.67 -14.49 -5.53
CA ASP A 238 1.29 -15.86 -5.24
C ASP A 238 0.18 -15.92 -4.19
N VAL A 239 -0.78 -16.83 -4.36
CA VAL A 239 -1.94 -16.97 -3.45
C VAL A 239 -1.50 -17.26 -2.02
N GLU A 240 -0.51 -18.13 -1.81
CA GLU A 240 -0.07 -18.53 -0.47
C GLU A 240 0.49 -17.34 0.31
N ALA A 241 1.24 -16.47 -0.37
CA ALA A 241 1.84 -15.27 0.22
C ALA A 241 0.86 -14.10 0.39
N SER A 242 -0.32 -14.15 -0.25
CA SER A 242 -1.19 -12.97 -0.45
C SER A 242 -2.44 -12.94 0.43
N GLN A 243 -2.56 -13.82 1.42
CA GLN A 243 -3.76 -13.92 2.29
C GLN A 243 -4.11 -12.60 2.99
N ALA A 244 -3.11 -11.86 3.48
CA ALA A 244 -3.34 -10.55 4.09
C ALA A 244 -3.88 -9.52 3.08
N ALA A 245 -3.41 -9.57 1.83
CA ALA A 245 -3.95 -8.74 0.75
C ALA A 245 -5.40 -9.13 0.46
N PHE A 246 -5.73 -10.43 0.46
CA PHE A 246 -7.08 -10.91 0.19
C PHE A 246 -8.08 -10.41 1.23
N GLN A 247 -7.71 -10.46 2.51
CA GLN A 247 -8.49 -9.89 3.60
C GLN A 247 -8.66 -8.36 3.47
N TYR A 248 -7.59 -7.65 3.14
CA TYR A 248 -7.62 -6.20 2.96
C TYR A 248 -8.54 -5.78 1.80
N PHE A 249 -8.47 -6.51 0.68
CA PHE A 249 -9.27 -6.24 -0.51
C PHE A 249 -10.65 -6.89 -0.46
N GLY A 250 -10.94 -7.79 0.49
CA GLY A 250 -12.22 -8.51 0.56
C GLY A 250 -12.44 -9.46 -0.61
N VAL A 251 -11.38 -10.12 -1.09
CA VAL A 251 -11.44 -11.09 -2.19
C VAL A 251 -11.18 -12.50 -1.69
N GLU A 252 -11.68 -13.49 -2.42
CA GLU A 252 -11.61 -14.91 -2.07
C GLU A 252 -10.71 -15.69 -3.02
N GLU A 253 -10.10 -16.78 -2.54
CA GLU A 253 -9.29 -17.68 -3.38
C GLU A 253 -10.08 -18.30 -4.53
N SER A 254 -11.39 -18.51 -4.35
CA SER A 254 -12.31 -19.00 -5.39
C SER A 254 -12.37 -18.11 -6.63
N GLN A 255 -11.93 -16.85 -6.51
CA GLN A 255 -11.94 -15.85 -7.57
C GLN A 255 -10.62 -15.77 -8.34
N VAL A 256 -9.59 -16.51 -7.91
CA VAL A 256 -8.26 -16.54 -8.53
C VAL A 256 -8.30 -17.35 -9.84
N PRO A 257 -7.59 -16.92 -10.90
CA PRO A 257 -6.76 -15.73 -11.00
C PRO A 257 -7.57 -14.44 -10.97
N LEU A 258 -7.06 -13.41 -10.30
CA LEU A 258 -7.75 -12.12 -10.21
C LEU A 258 -6.78 -10.96 -10.37
N ILE A 259 -7.27 -9.81 -10.82
CA ILE A 259 -6.49 -8.58 -10.86
C ILE A 259 -7.20 -7.47 -10.10
N ILE A 260 -6.41 -6.76 -9.30
CA ILE A 260 -6.82 -5.56 -8.58
C ILE A 260 -5.97 -4.41 -9.10
N ILE A 261 -6.59 -3.32 -9.52
CA ILE A 261 -5.90 -2.04 -9.71
C ILE A 261 -6.27 -1.10 -8.58
N GLN A 262 -5.27 -0.57 -7.89
CA GLN A 262 -5.45 0.57 -6.99
C GLN A 262 -4.93 1.83 -7.69
N SER A 263 -5.79 2.82 -7.90
CA SER A 263 -5.39 4.13 -8.43
C SER A 263 -4.63 4.95 -7.38
N ASP A 264 -4.01 6.04 -7.86
CA ASP A 264 -3.31 7.03 -7.04
C ASP A 264 -4.23 7.72 -6.01
N ASP A 265 -5.51 7.91 -6.33
CA ASP A 265 -6.54 8.41 -5.41
C ASP A 265 -7.09 7.34 -4.44
N GLY A 266 -6.53 6.13 -4.45
CA GLY A 266 -6.86 5.05 -3.54
C GLY A 266 -8.06 4.19 -3.94
N LYS A 267 -8.78 4.53 -5.03
CA LYS A 267 -9.89 3.70 -5.53
C LYS A 267 -9.37 2.35 -6.01
N LYS A 268 -10.19 1.32 -5.77
CA LYS A 268 -9.88 -0.06 -6.13
C LYS A 268 -10.70 -0.44 -7.35
N TYR A 269 -10.18 -1.31 -8.19
CA TYR A 269 -10.84 -1.86 -9.38
C TYR A 269 -10.53 -3.33 -9.41
N PHE A 270 -11.54 -4.18 -9.56
CA PHE A 270 -11.40 -5.62 -9.35
C PHE A 270 -11.94 -6.38 -10.55
N LYS A 271 -11.20 -7.40 -11.00
CA LYS A 271 -11.68 -8.39 -11.95
C LYS A 271 -11.34 -9.81 -11.45
N PRO A 272 -12.36 -10.59 -11.02
CA PRO A 272 -12.19 -12.00 -10.66
C PRO A 272 -12.11 -12.89 -11.90
N ASN A 273 -11.69 -14.15 -11.72
CA ASN A 273 -11.70 -15.21 -12.73
C ASN A 273 -11.04 -14.77 -14.06
N LEU A 274 -9.94 -14.04 -13.94
CA LEU A 274 -9.21 -13.39 -15.01
C LEU A 274 -8.56 -14.43 -15.94
N LYS A 275 -8.79 -14.28 -17.25
CA LYS A 275 -8.10 -15.04 -18.29
C LYS A 275 -7.02 -14.18 -18.95
N ALA A 276 -6.05 -14.81 -19.62
CA ALA A 276 -4.98 -14.08 -20.32
C ALA A 276 -5.53 -13.02 -21.30
N ASP A 277 -6.53 -13.36 -22.09
CA ASP A 277 -7.12 -12.45 -23.09
C ASP A 277 -7.86 -11.26 -22.46
N ASP A 278 -8.24 -11.35 -21.19
CA ASP A 278 -8.90 -10.26 -20.46
C ASP A 278 -7.94 -9.14 -20.03
N ILE A 279 -6.65 -9.44 -19.86
CA ILE A 279 -5.70 -8.54 -19.20
C ILE A 279 -5.55 -7.22 -19.97
N ALA A 280 -5.22 -7.30 -21.26
CA ALA A 280 -4.93 -6.12 -22.07
C ALA A 280 -6.16 -5.21 -22.24
N PRO A 281 -7.36 -5.73 -22.61
CA PRO A 281 -8.58 -4.91 -22.65
C PRO A 281 -8.90 -4.27 -21.30
N TRP A 282 -8.77 -5.01 -20.20
CA TRP A 282 -9.17 -4.51 -18.89
C TRP A 282 -8.25 -3.40 -18.37
N VAL A 283 -6.92 -3.56 -18.52
CA VAL A 283 -5.96 -2.49 -18.16
C VAL A 283 -6.17 -1.25 -19.05
N LYS A 284 -6.49 -1.44 -20.34
CA LYS A 284 -6.84 -0.34 -21.24
C LYS A 284 -8.10 0.39 -20.77
N ASP A 285 -9.17 -0.34 -20.50
CA ASP A 285 -10.43 0.25 -20.06
C ASP A 285 -10.27 1.00 -18.72
N PHE A 286 -9.45 0.47 -17.80
CA PHE A 286 -9.09 1.17 -16.57
C PHE A 286 -8.40 2.52 -16.88
N LYS A 287 -7.38 2.51 -17.75
CA LYS A 287 -6.66 3.74 -18.13
C LYS A 287 -7.53 4.75 -18.88
N GLU A 288 -8.56 4.28 -19.56
CA GLU A 288 -9.57 5.11 -20.24
C GLU A 288 -10.71 5.55 -19.30
N GLY A 289 -10.70 5.18 -18.02
CA GLY A 289 -11.71 5.55 -17.03
C GLY A 289 -13.06 4.85 -17.23
N LYS A 290 -13.08 3.71 -17.92
CA LYS A 290 -14.29 2.95 -18.27
C LYS A 290 -14.65 1.87 -17.25
N VAL A 291 -13.72 1.50 -16.38
CA VAL A 291 -13.96 0.51 -15.32
C VAL A 291 -14.56 1.22 -14.11
N ALA A 292 -15.63 0.68 -13.54
CA ALA A 292 -16.20 1.21 -12.30
C ALA A 292 -15.34 0.81 -11.09
N PRO A 293 -15.20 1.66 -10.06
CA PRO A 293 -14.54 1.28 -8.82
C PRO A 293 -15.20 0.06 -8.17
N TYR A 294 -14.38 -0.84 -7.66
CA TYR A 294 -14.76 -1.93 -6.79
C TYR A 294 -15.12 -1.40 -5.41
N VAL A 295 -16.24 -1.88 -4.89
CA VAL A 295 -16.75 -1.61 -3.56
C VAL A 295 -16.63 -2.91 -2.78
N LYS A 296 -15.86 -2.92 -1.68
CA LYS A 296 -15.82 -4.10 -0.81
C LYS A 296 -17.22 -4.36 -0.26
N SER A 297 -17.75 -5.56 -0.48
CA SER A 297 -19.04 -5.98 0.04
C SER A 297 -18.89 -7.39 0.61
N GLU A 298 -19.53 -7.66 1.73
CA GLU A 298 -19.82 -9.04 2.12
C GLU A 298 -20.79 -9.68 1.11
N PRO A 299 -20.81 -11.02 1.01
CA PRO A 299 -21.80 -11.72 0.22
C PRO A 299 -23.21 -11.34 0.64
N ILE A 300 -24.11 -11.18 -0.34
CA ILE A 300 -25.53 -10.99 -0.06
C ILE A 300 -26.04 -12.25 0.68
N PRO A 301 -26.60 -12.11 1.90
CA PRO A 301 -27.09 -13.27 2.66
C PRO A 301 -28.11 -14.09 1.86
N GLU A 302 -27.95 -15.41 1.82
CA GLU A 302 -28.92 -16.31 1.15
C GLU A 302 -30.33 -16.16 1.74
N GLU A 303 -30.39 -15.95 3.05
CA GLU A 303 -31.62 -15.63 3.77
C GLU A 303 -31.43 -14.35 4.59
N ASN A 304 -32.45 -13.47 4.54
CA ASN A 304 -32.49 -12.22 5.30
C ASN A 304 -33.83 -12.10 6.03
N ASN A 305 -34.19 -13.16 6.76
CA ASN A 305 -35.51 -13.34 7.37
C ASN A 305 -35.62 -12.75 8.78
N GLU A 306 -34.50 -12.48 9.45
CA GLU A 306 -34.45 -11.89 10.79
C GLU A 306 -35.16 -10.52 10.88
N PRO A 307 -35.69 -10.11 12.05
CA PRO A 307 -36.37 -8.83 12.20
C PRO A 307 -35.50 -7.63 11.77
N VAL A 308 -34.24 -7.61 12.21
CA VAL A 308 -33.25 -6.63 11.76
C VAL A 308 -32.59 -7.14 10.49
N LYS A 309 -32.83 -6.46 9.37
CA LYS A 309 -32.31 -6.88 8.07
C LYS A 309 -30.83 -6.59 7.92
N VAL A 310 -30.10 -7.53 7.35
CA VAL A 310 -28.68 -7.36 7.03
C VAL A 310 -28.56 -6.62 5.70
N VAL A 311 -27.79 -5.54 5.69
CA VAL A 311 -27.43 -4.78 4.49
C VAL A 311 -25.92 -4.91 4.29
N VAL A 312 -25.52 -5.19 3.05
CA VAL A 312 -24.13 -5.22 2.60
C VAL A 312 -23.92 -4.09 1.60
N ALA A 313 -22.67 -3.77 1.22
CA ALA A 313 -22.42 -2.64 0.32
C ALA A 313 -23.20 -2.78 -1.01
N ASP A 314 -23.28 -3.99 -1.55
CA ASP A 314 -24.00 -4.30 -2.79
C ASP A 314 -25.52 -4.11 -2.69
N THR A 315 -26.11 -4.27 -1.50
CA THR A 315 -27.57 -4.08 -1.29
C THR A 315 -27.94 -2.74 -0.69
N LEU A 316 -26.96 -1.92 -0.29
CA LEU A 316 -27.17 -0.63 0.36
C LEU A 316 -28.06 0.30 -0.47
N GLN A 317 -27.80 0.41 -1.78
CA GLN A 317 -28.61 1.25 -2.68
C GLN A 317 -30.06 0.79 -2.74
N ASP A 318 -30.31 -0.51 -2.88
CA ASP A 318 -31.67 -1.01 -3.10
C ASP A 318 -32.46 -1.09 -1.78
N MET A 319 -31.83 -1.51 -0.68
CA MET A 319 -32.49 -1.69 0.62
C MET A 319 -32.65 -0.38 1.40
N VAL A 320 -31.74 0.59 1.22
CA VAL A 320 -31.74 1.83 2.00
C VAL A 320 -32.22 3.00 1.16
N PHE A 321 -31.59 3.23 -0.01
CA PHE A 321 -31.84 4.43 -0.79
C PHE A 321 -33.06 4.34 -1.71
N LYS A 322 -33.35 3.16 -2.27
CA LYS A 322 -34.45 2.97 -3.26
C LYS A 322 -35.63 2.18 -2.72
N SER A 323 -35.59 1.78 -1.44
CA SER A 323 -36.63 0.93 -0.87
C SER A 323 -38.00 1.60 -0.78
N GLY A 324 -38.06 2.94 -0.84
CA GLY A 324 -39.29 3.71 -0.62
C GLY A 324 -39.78 3.64 0.83
N LYS A 325 -38.97 3.09 1.74
CA LYS A 325 -39.29 2.90 3.16
C LYS A 325 -38.56 3.92 4.03
N ASN A 326 -39.05 4.06 5.25
CA ASN A 326 -38.34 4.69 6.36
C ASN A 326 -37.35 3.68 6.94
N VAL A 327 -36.05 3.92 6.80
CA VAL A 327 -35.00 2.96 7.13
C VAL A 327 -34.17 3.46 8.30
N LEU A 328 -34.14 2.71 9.40
CA LEU A 328 -33.15 2.88 10.47
C LEU A 328 -31.99 1.91 10.18
N LEU A 329 -30.78 2.44 9.96
CA LEU A 329 -29.58 1.67 9.63
C LEU A 329 -28.52 1.83 10.72
N GLU A 330 -28.12 0.71 11.33
CA GLU A 330 -26.97 0.62 12.22
C GLU A 330 -25.70 0.26 11.43
N PHE A 331 -24.65 1.07 11.55
CA PHE A 331 -23.28 0.74 11.17
C PHE A 331 -22.54 0.20 12.40
N TYR A 332 -22.14 -1.07 12.34
CA TYR A 332 -21.54 -1.77 13.48
C TYR A 332 -20.19 -2.41 13.15
N ALA A 333 -19.52 -2.90 14.19
CA ALA A 333 -18.35 -3.77 14.08
C ALA A 333 -18.56 -5.02 14.95
N PRO A 334 -18.25 -6.25 14.48
CA PRO A 334 -18.56 -7.49 15.20
C PRO A 334 -17.90 -7.61 16.59
N TRP A 335 -16.74 -6.98 16.76
CA TRP A 335 -15.99 -6.98 18.03
C TRP A 335 -16.43 -5.88 19.01
N CYS A 336 -17.24 -4.90 18.56
CA CYS A 336 -17.59 -3.75 19.40
C CYS A 336 -18.59 -4.12 20.50
N GLY A 337 -18.18 -3.92 21.76
CA GLY A 337 -19.02 -4.21 22.93
C GLY A 337 -20.28 -3.35 23.01
N HIS A 338 -20.26 -2.10 22.49
CA HIS A 338 -21.44 -1.24 22.45
C HIS A 338 -22.46 -1.71 21.41
N CYS A 339 -22.01 -2.16 20.23
CA CYS A 339 -22.88 -2.75 19.20
C CYS A 339 -23.58 -4.00 19.75
N LYS A 340 -22.83 -4.89 20.42
CA LYS A 340 -23.41 -6.10 21.04
C LYS A 340 -24.51 -5.80 22.07
N LYS A 341 -24.44 -4.65 22.75
CA LYS A 341 -25.50 -4.21 23.69
C LYS A 341 -26.70 -3.59 22.97
N LEU A 342 -26.49 -2.94 21.83
CA LEU A 342 -27.57 -2.34 21.03
C LEU A 342 -28.34 -3.38 20.21
N ALA A 343 -27.69 -4.44 19.74
CA ALA A 343 -28.29 -5.50 18.93
C ALA A 343 -29.65 -6.03 19.48
N PRO A 344 -29.78 -6.49 20.74
CA PRO A 344 -31.08 -6.97 21.25
C PRO A 344 -32.15 -5.87 21.30
N ILE A 345 -31.75 -4.61 21.46
CA ILE A 345 -32.69 -3.48 21.49
C ILE A 345 -33.22 -3.21 20.08
N LEU A 346 -32.36 -3.29 19.05
CA LEU A 346 -32.79 -3.18 17.66
C LEU A 346 -33.68 -4.35 17.24
N ASP A 347 -33.46 -5.55 17.76
CA ASP A 347 -34.38 -6.68 17.56
C ASP A 347 -35.77 -6.37 18.13
N GLU A 348 -35.84 -5.80 19.34
CA GLU A 348 -37.12 -5.38 19.93
C GLU A 348 -37.82 -4.24 19.18
N VAL A 349 -37.05 -3.30 18.62
CA VAL A 349 -37.57 -2.22 17.76
C VAL A 349 -38.07 -2.81 16.43
N ALA A 350 -37.33 -3.73 15.83
CA ALA A 350 -37.73 -4.40 14.60
C ALA A 350 -39.03 -5.20 14.79
N VAL A 351 -39.16 -5.92 15.90
CA VAL A 351 -40.41 -6.61 16.27
C VAL A 351 -41.57 -5.64 16.48
N HIS A 352 -41.32 -4.44 17.04
CA HIS A 352 -42.36 -3.40 17.16
C HIS A 352 -42.92 -2.98 15.79
N TYR A 353 -42.07 -2.90 14.77
CA TYR A 353 -42.42 -2.51 13.40
C TYR A 353 -42.69 -3.67 12.45
N GLU A 354 -42.74 -4.92 12.92
CA GLU A 354 -42.83 -6.11 12.06
C GLU A 354 -44.05 -6.09 11.11
N LYS A 355 -45.15 -5.46 11.54
CA LYS A 355 -46.39 -5.32 10.75
C LYS A 355 -46.49 -4.01 9.97
N ASP A 356 -45.51 -3.11 10.13
CA ASP A 356 -45.45 -1.84 9.43
C ASP A 356 -44.54 -1.98 8.21
N ALA A 357 -45.14 -2.21 7.04
CA ALA A 357 -44.40 -2.43 5.79
C ALA A 357 -43.53 -1.22 5.38
N ASP A 358 -43.80 -0.04 5.94
CA ASP A 358 -43.14 1.23 5.61
C ASP A 358 -41.87 1.50 6.43
N VAL A 359 -41.61 0.70 7.47
CA VAL A 359 -40.44 0.85 8.34
C VAL A 359 -39.52 -0.36 8.16
N LEU A 360 -38.23 -0.09 8.01
CA LEU A 360 -37.19 -1.11 7.90
C LEU A 360 -36.11 -0.85 8.95
N ILE A 361 -35.87 -1.82 9.82
CA ILE A 361 -34.74 -1.80 10.74
C ILE A 361 -33.64 -2.67 10.15
N ALA A 362 -32.45 -2.10 10.00
CA ALA A 362 -31.34 -2.73 9.29
C ALA A 362 -29.99 -2.51 9.97
N LYS A 363 -29.02 -3.37 9.66
CA LYS A 363 -27.64 -3.28 10.12
C LYS A 363 -26.64 -3.60 9.01
N LEU A 364 -25.48 -2.97 9.05
CA LEU A 364 -24.36 -3.16 8.12
C LEU A 364 -23.04 -3.23 8.88
N ASP A 365 -22.24 -4.27 8.64
CA ASP A 365 -20.88 -4.37 9.20
C ASP A 365 -19.95 -3.44 8.42
N ALA A 366 -19.65 -2.30 9.03
CA ALA A 366 -18.84 -1.25 8.43
C ALA A 366 -17.32 -1.55 8.44
N THR A 367 -16.91 -2.72 8.97
CA THR A 367 -15.52 -3.21 8.90
C THR A 367 -15.29 -4.11 7.69
N SER A 368 -16.37 -4.67 7.15
CA SER A 368 -16.35 -5.67 6.07
C SER A 368 -16.98 -5.15 4.77
N ASN A 369 -17.63 -3.98 4.80
CA ASN A 369 -18.29 -3.35 3.67
C ASN A 369 -17.80 -1.90 3.50
N ASP A 370 -17.44 -1.51 2.28
CA ASP A 370 -17.10 -0.14 1.94
C ASP A 370 -18.37 0.74 1.92
N ILE A 371 -18.32 1.87 2.60
CA ILE A 371 -19.41 2.86 2.64
C ILE A 371 -18.96 4.05 1.81
N LEU A 372 -19.35 4.06 0.53
CA LEU A 372 -18.93 5.10 -0.41
C LEU A 372 -19.86 6.32 -0.46
N ASP A 373 -20.94 6.30 0.33
CA ASP A 373 -21.91 7.38 0.35
C ASP A 373 -21.51 8.46 1.36
N GLU A 374 -21.23 9.67 0.85
CA GLU A 374 -20.79 10.83 1.65
C GLU A 374 -21.84 11.29 2.68
N ASN A 375 -23.10 10.84 2.57
CA ASN A 375 -24.12 11.18 3.56
C ASN A 375 -23.97 10.41 4.88
N PHE A 376 -23.15 9.35 4.92
CA PHE A 376 -22.86 8.58 6.12
C PHE A 376 -21.44 8.87 6.63
N ASP A 377 -21.34 9.55 7.77
CA ASP A 377 -20.06 9.87 8.41
C ASP A 377 -19.78 8.90 9.57
N VAL A 378 -19.37 7.68 9.23
CA VAL A 378 -19.14 6.60 10.19
C VAL A 378 -17.75 6.75 10.83
N ARG A 379 -17.67 7.47 11.94
CA ARG A 379 -16.42 7.71 12.70
C ARG A 379 -16.18 6.76 13.87
N GLY A 380 -17.17 5.92 14.18
CA GLY A 380 -17.11 4.99 15.31
C GLY A 380 -18.30 4.03 15.32
N TYR A 381 -18.31 3.10 16.27
CA TYR A 381 -19.32 2.04 16.32
C TYR A 381 -20.01 1.94 17.69
N PRO A 382 -21.34 1.79 17.74
CA PRO A 382 -22.27 1.88 16.60
C PRO A 382 -22.49 3.33 16.19
N THR A 383 -22.70 3.55 14.89
CA THR A 383 -23.26 4.79 14.32
C THR A 383 -24.61 4.44 13.73
N VAL A 384 -25.65 5.23 14.00
CA VAL A 384 -27.02 4.94 13.53
C VAL A 384 -27.54 6.12 12.73
N TYR A 385 -28.10 5.83 11.57
CA TYR A 385 -28.76 6.82 10.73
C TYR A 385 -30.20 6.41 10.43
N PHE A 386 -31.06 7.40 10.26
CA PHE A 386 -32.40 7.21 9.75
C PHE A 386 -32.54 7.89 8.40
N ARG A 387 -33.03 7.14 7.41
CA ARG A 387 -33.40 7.64 6.10
C ARG A 387 -34.91 7.59 5.97
N SER A 388 -35.55 8.74 5.79
CA SER A 388 -36.99 8.81 5.55
C SER A 388 -37.36 8.30 4.15
N ALA A 389 -38.63 7.94 3.93
CA ALA A 389 -39.09 7.46 2.62
C ALA A 389 -38.85 8.49 1.48
N ASN A 390 -38.93 9.78 1.78
CA ASN A 390 -38.64 10.87 0.84
C ASN A 390 -37.14 11.18 0.67
N GLY A 391 -36.27 10.49 1.41
CA GLY A 391 -34.82 10.51 1.22
C GLY A 391 -34.05 11.42 2.17
N ASN A 392 -34.67 12.01 3.19
CA ASN A 392 -33.94 12.77 4.20
C ASN A 392 -33.12 11.83 5.09
N ILE A 393 -31.83 12.09 5.25
CA ILE A 393 -30.92 11.31 6.09
C ILE A 393 -30.58 12.11 7.34
N THR A 394 -30.82 11.52 8.51
CA THR A 394 -30.61 12.16 9.81
C THR A 394 -29.82 11.21 10.73
N PRO A 395 -28.72 11.66 11.35
CA PRO A 395 -28.03 10.86 12.36
C PRO A 395 -28.91 10.70 13.61
N TYR A 396 -28.84 9.53 14.24
CA TYR A 396 -29.49 9.28 15.51
C TYR A 396 -28.52 9.48 16.68
N GLU A 397 -28.77 10.53 17.45
CA GLU A 397 -27.94 10.94 18.60
C GLU A 397 -28.66 10.72 19.95
N GLY A 398 -29.78 9.99 19.94
CA GLY A 398 -30.60 9.72 21.12
C GLY A 398 -30.05 8.61 22.01
N ASP A 399 -30.73 8.39 23.14
CA ASP A 399 -30.42 7.31 24.06
C ASP A 399 -30.71 5.94 23.43
N ARG A 400 -29.83 4.96 23.62
CA ARG A 400 -29.95 3.64 22.99
C ARG A 400 -30.96 2.73 23.69
N THR A 401 -32.18 3.21 23.87
CA THR A 401 -33.32 2.46 24.41
C THR A 401 -34.34 2.20 23.31
N LYS A 402 -35.23 1.22 23.51
CA LYS A 402 -36.28 0.93 22.54
C LYS A 402 -37.21 2.13 22.37
N GLU A 403 -37.62 2.72 23.49
CA GLU A 403 -38.57 3.83 23.54
C GLU A 403 -38.04 5.05 22.78
N ASP A 404 -36.79 5.44 23.02
CA ASP A 404 -36.20 6.60 22.35
C ASP A 404 -35.99 6.39 20.84
N ILE A 405 -35.68 5.16 20.42
CA ILE A 405 -35.54 4.82 18.99
C ILE A 405 -36.91 4.86 18.30
N VAL A 406 -37.94 4.28 18.91
CA VAL A 406 -39.32 4.32 18.38
C VAL A 406 -39.82 5.76 18.29
N ASP A 407 -39.66 6.54 19.36
CA ASP A 407 -40.06 7.95 19.38
C ASP A 407 -39.34 8.77 18.29
N PHE A 408 -38.07 8.47 18.04
CA PHE A 408 -37.31 9.11 16.98
C PHE A 408 -37.82 8.73 15.59
N ILE A 409 -38.11 7.44 15.33
CA ILE A 409 -38.69 6.99 14.06
C ILE A 409 -40.04 7.67 13.84
N GLU A 410 -40.94 7.68 14.83
CA GLU A 410 -42.26 8.29 14.69
C GLU A 410 -42.21 9.80 14.43
N LYS A 411 -41.22 10.51 14.99
CA LYS A 411 -41.03 11.95 14.74
C LYS A 411 -40.49 12.27 13.35
N ASN A 412 -39.73 11.36 12.75
CA ASN A 412 -38.99 11.62 11.52
C ASN A 412 -39.51 10.84 10.31
N ARG A 413 -40.37 9.82 10.50
CA ARG A 413 -40.92 9.03 9.41
C ARG A 413 -41.85 9.85 8.52
N ASP A 414 -41.73 9.63 7.23
CA ASP A 414 -42.72 10.07 6.27
C ASP A 414 -43.93 9.13 6.32
N LYS A 415 -45.13 9.71 6.12
CA LYS A 415 -46.32 8.92 5.82
C LYS A 415 -46.23 8.46 4.37
N THR A 416 -46.22 7.15 4.15
CA THR A 416 -46.19 6.60 2.80
C THR A 416 -47.62 6.48 2.24
N VAL A 417 -47.72 6.29 0.92
CA VAL A 417 -48.99 6.15 0.19
C VAL A 417 -49.87 5.01 0.76
N HIS A 418 -49.27 3.97 1.37
CA HIS A 418 -50.01 2.87 1.99
C HIS A 418 -50.82 3.28 3.24
N GLN A 419 -50.34 4.27 4.00
CA GLN A 419 -51.08 4.81 5.14
C GLN A 419 -52.18 5.80 4.73
N GLU A 420 -52.06 6.45 3.58
CA GLU A 420 -53.12 7.34 3.06
C GLU A 420 -54.32 6.53 2.56
N SER A 421 -54.11 5.42 1.85
CA SER A 421 -55.21 4.57 1.36
C SER A 421 -56.03 3.90 2.47
N LEU A 422 -55.39 3.54 3.60
CA LEU A 422 -56.09 2.92 4.74
C LEU A 422 -56.93 3.92 5.56
N LYS A 423 -56.64 5.22 5.47
CA LYS A 423 -57.43 6.26 6.13
C LYS A 423 -58.64 6.71 5.32
N ASP A 424 -58.60 6.57 4.00
CA ASP A 424 -59.72 6.91 3.13
C ASP A 424 -60.78 5.78 3.05
N GLU A 425 -60.47 4.58 3.56
CA GLU A 425 -61.38 3.42 3.64
C GLU A 425 -62.03 3.18 5.03
N LEU A 426 -61.72 4.04 6.02
CA LEU A 426 -62.28 4.03 7.39
C LEU A 426 -63.15 5.27 7.62
#